data_AF-W4KF14-F1
#
_entry.id   AF-W4KF14-F1
#
_cell.length_a   1.000
_cell.length_b   1.000
_cell.length_c   1.000
_cell.angle_alpha   90.00
_cell.angle_beta   90.00
_cell.angle_gamma   90.00
#
_symmetry.space_group_name_H-M   'P 1'
#
loop_
_entity.id
_entity.type
_entity.pdbx_description
1 polymer ?
#
loop_
_entity_poly.entity_id
_entity_poly.type
_entity_poly.pdbx_seq_one_letter_code
_entity_poly.pdbx_strand_id
1 'polypeptide(L)'
;MAILEESPESTPSDQQSLLQTLRIPAEYARFEALGDNEIYDRLDQWKTNALSALSTLREQLKLNSHLGTEQQADIAFHAASYMGEVGEWSTEQMHDISVDTLELLGEPDIHVLERTLNHHIKSLFRANPHPSLNASTGRKISRQAGGPMAAQDIYEDQLWKRSPGVGNALSWCVQHIHTEMYERLWGLVVPPIMILLDDYEVKYKIEGIHIVEALLGNAPPDLLKRTGISDLLFSVLHRAL
;
A
#
# COMPACT_ATOMS: atom_id res chain seq x y z
N MET A 1 -28.90 -23.79 -35.82
CA MET A 1 -28.25 -22.50 -36.12
C MET A 1 -28.40 -21.64 -34.87
N ALA A 2 -27.33 -20.96 -34.48
CA ALA A 2 -27.03 -20.34 -33.17
C ALA A 2 -26.48 -21.32 -32.11
N ILE A 3 -25.15 -21.52 -32.17
CA ILE A 3 -24.33 -21.96 -31.03
C ILE A 3 -24.04 -20.66 -30.27
N LEU A 4 -24.52 -20.57 -29.03
CA LEU A 4 -24.13 -19.52 -28.11
C LEU A 4 -22.72 -19.86 -27.62
N GLU A 5 -21.72 -19.09 -28.06
CA GLU A 5 -20.40 -19.12 -27.46
C GLU A 5 -20.51 -18.52 -26.05
N GLU A 6 -20.48 -19.39 -25.04
CA GLU A 6 -20.23 -18.99 -23.66
C GLU A 6 -18.85 -18.32 -23.61
N SER A 7 -18.84 -17.03 -23.23
CA SER A 7 -17.60 -16.32 -22.93
C SER A 7 -16.92 -17.01 -21.74
N PRO A 8 -15.58 -17.18 -21.73
CA PRO A 8 -14.92 -17.86 -20.64
C PRO A 8 -14.95 -16.95 -19.40
N GLU A 9 -15.86 -17.25 -18.48
CA GLU A 9 -15.77 -16.74 -17.11
C GLU A 9 -14.42 -17.18 -16.54
N SER A 10 -13.50 -16.23 -16.35
CA SER A 10 -12.26 -16.49 -15.62
C SER A 10 -12.61 -16.94 -14.21
N THR A 11 -12.23 -18.16 -13.83
CA THR A 11 -12.63 -18.71 -12.54
C THR A 11 -11.95 -17.96 -11.39
N PRO A 12 -12.56 -17.84 -10.20
CA PRO A 12 -11.96 -17.15 -9.06
C PRO A 12 -10.56 -17.65 -8.67
N SER A 13 -10.23 -18.92 -8.96
CA SER A 13 -8.90 -19.48 -8.72
C SER A 13 -7.82 -18.90 -9.63
N ASP A 14 -8.18 -18.51 -10.86
CA ASP A 14 -7.24 -17.97 -11.84
C ASP A 14 -6.85 -16.54 -11.47
N GLN A 15 -7.80 -15.71 -11.03
CA GLN A 15 -7.51 -14.37 -10.54
C GLN A 15 -6.64 -14.41 -9.28
N GLN A 16 -6.94 -15.31 -8.34
CA GLN A 16 -6.14 -15.43 -7.13
C GLN A 16 -4.70 -15.87 -7.44
N SER A 17 -4.48 -16.75 -8.42
CA SER A 17 -3.12 -17.14 -8.83
C SER A 17 -2.36 -15.98 -9.48
N LEU A 18 -3.05 -15.15 -10.27
CA LEU A 18 -2.46 -13.93 -10.83
C LEU A 18 -2.02 -12.99 -9.71
N LEU A 19 -2.91 -12.68 -8.76
CA LEU A 19 -2.60 -11.79 -7.64
C LEU A 19 -1.45 -12.32 -6.76
N GLN A 20 -1.35 -13.64 -6.55
CA GLN A 20 -0.19 -14.23 -5.87
C GLN A 20 1.11 -14.03 -6.66
N THR A 21 1.07 -14.09 -7.98
CA THR A 21 2.23 -13.83 -8.85
C THR A 21 2.68 -12.37 -8.77
N LEU A 22 1.72 -11.44 -8.56
CA LEU A 22 1.98 -10.00 -8.37
C LEU A 22 2.51 -9.64 -6.98
N ARG A 23 2.66 -10.60 -6.07
CA ARG A 23 3.28 -10.31 -4.77
C ARG A 23 4.77 -10.08 -4.96
N ILE A 24 5.24 -8.88 -4.63
CA ILE A 24 6.65 -8.52 -4.77
C ILE A 24 7.49 -9.31 -3.74
N PRO A 25 8.55 -10.03 -4.18
CA PRO A 25 9.47 -10.75 -3.31
C PRO A 25 10.11 -9.85 -2.25
N ALA A 26 10.21 -10.35 -1.02
CA ALA A 26 10.77 -9.60 0.12
C ALA A 26 12.26 -9.27 -0.08
N GLU A 27 12.96 -10.05 -0.90
CA GLU A 27 14.36 -9.86 -1.25
C GLU A 27 14.63 -8.48 -1.89
N TYR A 28 13.65 -7.90 -2.59
CA TYR A 28 13.80 -6.55 -3.15
C TYR A 28 13.92 -5.44 -2.09
N ALA A 29 13.46 -5.67 -0.86
CA ALA A 29 13.61 -4.70 0.22
C ALA A 29 15.08 -4.44 0.60
N ARG A 30 15.94 -5.42 0.32
CA ARG A 30 17.39 -5.44 0.59
C ARG A 30 18.17 -5.86 -0.67
N PHE A 31 17.73 -5.41 -1.85
CA PHE A 31 18.30 -5.80 -3.14
C PHE A 31 19.82 -5.56 -3.23
N GLU A 32 20.30 -4.42 -2.74
CA GLU A 32 21.73 -4.06 -2.72
C GLU A 32 22.62 -5.01 -1.89
N ALA A 33 22.02 -5.75 -0.95
CA ALA A 33 22.73 -6.70 -0.09
C ALA A 33 22.75 -8.13 -0.67
N LEU A 34 22.19 -8.34 -1.85
CA LEU A 34 22.18 -9.65 -2.51
C LEU A 34 23.55 -9.92 -3.15
N GLY A 35 24.13 -11.08 -2.85
CA GLY A 35 25.45 -11.49 -3.37
C GLY A 35 25.42 -12.77 -4.20
N ASP A 36 24.24 -13.27 -4.55
CA ASP A 36 24.05 -14.59 -5.15
C ASP A 36 23.35 -14.48 -6.51
N ASN A 37 24.04 -14.94 -7.56
CA ASN A 37 23.54 -14.93 -8.93
C ASN A 37 22.24 -15.74 -9.10
N GLU A 38 22.06 -16.84 -8.35
CA GLU A 38 20.82 -17.62 -8.43
C GLU A 38 19.61 -16.84 -7.92
N ILE A 39 19.81 -15.96 -6.94
CA ILE A 39 18.75 -15.08 -6.45
C ILE A 39 18.38 -14.06 -7.52
N TYR A 40 19.36 -13.44 -8.18
CA TYR A 40 19.10 -12.49 -9.26
C TYR A 40 18.33 -13.12 -10.42
N ASP A 41 18.74 -14.30 -10.89
CA ASP A 41 18.05 -15.03 -11.97
C ASP A 41 16.58 -15.32 -11.62
N ARG A 42 16.33 -15.76 -10.38
CA ARG A 42 14.95 -16.01 -9.89
C ARG A 42 14.13 -14.73 -9.81
N LEU A 43 14.73 -13.62 -9.39
CA LEU A 43 14.07 -12.32 -9.30
C LEU A 43 13.74 -11.75 -10.68
N ASP A 44 14.62 -11.90 -11.66
CA ASP A 44 14.37 -11.50 -13.05
C ASP A 44 13.28 -12.36 -13.71
N GLN A 45 13.29 -13.68 -13.43
CA GLN A 45 12.20 -14.55 -13.86
C GLN A 45 10.87 -14.14 -13.23
N TRP A 46 10.87 -13.78 -11.94
CA TRP A 46 9.68 -13.27 -11.28
C TRP A 46 9.18 -11.98 -11.94
N LYS A 47 10.04 -11.00 -12.25
CA LYS A 47 9.64 -9.76 -12.94
C LYS A 47 8.92 -10.05 -14.25
N THR A 48 9.47 -10.96 -15.05
CA THR A 48 8.86 -11.38 -16.32
C THR A 48 7.46 -11.97 -16.10
N ASN A 49 7.31 -12.82 -15.08
CA ASN A 49 6.03 -13.41 -14.73
C ASN A 49 5.03 -12.37 -14.19
N ALA A 50 5.49 -11.44 -13.36
CA ALA A 50 4.67 -10.38 -12.79
C ALA A 50 4.16 -9.42 -13.88
N LEU A 51 5.00 -9.06 -14.85
CA LEU A 51 4.59 -8.26 -16.01
C LEU A 51 3.51 -8.97 -16.84
N SER A 52 3.68 -10.27 -17.10
CA SER A 52 2.68 -11.09 -17.78
C SER A 52 1.37 -11.18 -16.99
N ALA A 53 1.45 -11.34 -15.66
CA ALA A 53 0.30 -11.38 -14.78
C ALA A 53 -0.45 -10.05 -14.72
N LEU A 54 0.25 -8.90 -14.64
CA LEU A 54 -0.35 -7.57 -14.71
C LEU A 54 -1.08 -7.36 -16.03
N SER A 55 -0.43 -7.74 -17.14
CA SER A 55 -1.04 -7.64 -18.48
C SER A 55 -2.32 -8.47 -18.56
N THR A 56 -2.26 -9.72 -18.08
CA THR A 56 -3.41 -10.63 -18.07
C THR A 56 -4.54 -10.09 -17.20
N LEU A 57 -4.22 -9.57 -16.01
CA LEU A 57 -5.20 -8.97 -15.11
C LEU A 57 -5.89 -7.76 -15.76
N ARG A 58 -5.13 -6.87 -16.40
CA ARG A 58 -5.67 -5.72 -17.13
C ARG A 58 -6.63 -6.16 -18.24
N GLU A 59 -6.26 -7.16 -19.04
CA GLU A 59 -7.13 -7.65 -20.10
C GLU A 59 -8.40 -8.32 -19.54
N GLN A 60 -8.32 -9.03 -18.40
CA GLN A 60 -9.50 -9.58 -17.71
C GLN A 60 -10.45 -8.47 -17.22
N LEU A 61 -9.92 -7.35 -16.71
CA LEU A 61 -10.74 -6.20 -16.30
C LEU A 61 -11.48 -5.54 -17.46
N LYS A 62 -10.84 -5.44 -18.63
CA LYS A 62 -11.50 -4.90 -19.83
C LYS A 62 -12.71 -5.72 -20.26
N LEU A 63 -12.69 -7.04 -19.99
CA LEU A 63 -13.74 -7.97 -20.37
C LEU A 63 -14.84 -8.07 -19.29
N ASN A 64 -14.48 -7.93 -18.02
CA ASN A 64 -15.37 -8.14 -16.88
C ASN A 64 -15.60 -6.85 -16.09
N SER A 65 -16.76 -6.22 -16.27
CA SER A 65 -17.11 -4.93 -15.64
C SER A 65 -17.71 -5.03 -14.24
N HIS A 66 -17.97 -6.25 -13.73
CA HIS A 66 -18.61 -6.44 -12.43
C HIS A 66 -17.67 -7.18 -11.47
N LEU A 67 -16.94 -6.40 -10.66
CA LEU A 67 -16.13 -6.92 -9.56
C LEU A 67 -16.80 -6.63 -8.22
N GLY A 68 -16.72 -7.58 -7.30
CA GLY A 68 -17.06 -7.33 -5.91
C GLY A 68 -15.99 -6.45 -5.23
N THR A 69 -16.37 -5.75 -4.16
CA THR A 69 -15.48 -4.90 -3.35
C THR A 69 -14.20 -5.63 -2.91
N GLU A 70 -14.30 -6.93 -2.62
CA GLU A 70 -13.15 -7.78 -2.27
C GLU A 70 -12.12 -7.86 -3.38
N GLN A 71 -12.57 -8.23 -4.58
CA GLN A 71 -11.70 -8.33 -5.74
C GLN A 71 -11.11 -6.98 -6.12
N GLN A 72 -11.92 -5.91 -6.07
CA GLN A 72 -11.44 -4.55 -6.33
C GLN A 72 -10.34 -4.14 -5.36
N ALA A 73 -10.50 -4.41 -4.06
CA ALA A 73 -9.50 -4.09 -3.05
C ALA A 73 -8.20 -4.88 -3.24
N ASP A 74 -8.29 -6.17 -3.58
CA ASP A 74 -7.12 -7.00 -3.83
C ASP A 74 -6.37 -6.56 -5.09
N ILE A 75 -7.09 -6.31 -6.19
CA ILE A 75 -6.50 -5.79 -7.43
C ILE A 75 -5.86 -4.42 -7.18
N ALA A 76 -6.58 -3.51 -6.50
CA ALA A 76 -6.09 -2.17 -6.20
C ALA A 76 -4.79 -2.23 -5.40
N PHE A 77 -4.70 -3.06 -4.37
CA PHE A 77 -3.47 -3.24 -3.60
C PHE A 77 -2.29 -3.71 -4.45
N HIS A 78 -2.51 -4.76 -5.26
CA HIS A 78 -1.45 -5.34 -6.07
C HIS A 78 -1.00 -4.41 -7.21
N ALA A 79 -1.92 -3.77 -7.94
CA ALA A 79 -1.58 -2.82 -8.98
C ALA A 79 -0.93 -1.55 -8.40
N ALA A 80 -1.48 -0.98 -7.32
CA ALA A 80 -0.93 0.22 -6.71
C ALA A 80 0.49 0.03 -6.14
N SER A 81 0.89 -1.20 -5.83
CA SER A 81 2.25 -1.50 -5.38
C SER A 81 3.34 -1.18 -6.43
N TYR A 82 2.96 -1.06 -7.71
CA TYR A 82 3.85 -0.74 -8.84
C TYR A 82 3.78 0.73 -9.31
N MET A 83 2.96 1.58 -8.66
CA MET A 83 2.74 3.00 -9.04
C MET A 83 3.84 3.98 -8.61
N GLY A 84 4.86 3.51 -7.88
CA GLY A 84 5.96 4.35 -7.42
C GLY A 84 7.01 4.63 -8.49
N GLU A 85 8.08 5.31 -8.09
CA GLU A 85 9.28 5.44 -8.92
C GLU A 85 9.76 4.05 -9.37
N VAL A 86 10.20 3.96 -10.63
CA VAL A 86 10.66 2.70 -11.23
C VAL A 86 11.92 2.23 -10.49
N GLY A 87 11.72 1.36 -9.51
CA GLY A 87 12.76 0.78 -8.68
C GLY A 87 13.13 -0.65 -9.07
N GLU A 88 13.96 -1.28 -8.24
CA GLU A 88 14.56 -2.60 -8.51
C GLU A 88 13.57 -3.74 -8.79
N TRP A 89 12.31 -3.61 -8.40
CA TRP A 89 11.26 -4.63 -8.57
C TRP A 89 10.21 -4.27 -9.63
N SER A 90 10.32 -3.09 -10.25
CA SER A 90 9.35 -2.59 -11.22
C SER A 90 10.05 -2.21 -12.53
N THR A 91 9.26 -2.03 -13.58
CA THR A 91 9.70 -1.46 -14.87
C THR A 91 8.70 -0.39 -15.29
N GLU A 92 9.09 0.48 -16.21
CA GLU A 92 8.17 1.48 -16.80
C GLU A 92 6.90 0.82 -17.36
N GLN A 93 7.06 -0.32 -18.04
CA GLN A 93 5.92 -1.08 -18.57
C GLN A 93 5.00 -1.62 -17.46
N MET A 94 5.56 -2.11 -16.35
CA MET A 94 4.74 -2.58 -15.21
C MET A 94 4.01 -1.42 -14.55
N HIS A 95 4.66 -0.26 -14.43
CA HIS A 95 4.04 0.96 -13.94
C HIS A 95 2.86 1.37 -14.83
N ASP A 96 3.07 1.51 -16.15
CA ASP A 96 2.03 1.93 -17.09
C ASP A 96 0.82 0.99 -17.09
N ILE A 97 1.06 -0.33 -17.09
CA ILE A 97 -0.02 -1.31 -17.01
C ILE A 97 -0.77 -1.20 -15.67
N SER A 98 -0.07 -0.87 -14.58
CA SER A 98 -0.70 -0.69 -13.27
C SER A 98 -1.56 0.56 -13.21
N VAL A 99 -1.10 1.67 -13.82
CA VAL A 99 -1.91 2.89 -14.02
C VAL A 99 -3.18 2.53 -14.79
N ASP A 100 -3.06 1.92 -15.97
CA ASP A 100 -4.20 1.49 -16.79
C ASP A 100 -5.17 0.59 -15.99
N THR A 101 -4.62 -0.33 -15.20
CA THR A 101 -5.39 -1.29 -14.40
C THR A 101 -6.22 -0.57 -13.34
N LEU A 102 -5.63 0.40 -12.65
CA LEU A 102 -6.33 1.20 -11.63
C LEU A 102 -7.36 2.15 -12.28
N GLU A 103 -7.05 2.73 -13.43
CA GLU A 103 -8.01 3.54 -14.19
C GLU A 103 -9.23 2.73 -14.65
N LEU A 104 -9.03 1.46 -15.05
CA LEU A 104 -10.11 0.53 -15.40
C LEU A 104 -10.99 0.15 -14.19
N LEU A 105 -10.43 0.13 -12.98
CA LEU A 105 -11.23 -0.05 -11.75
C LEU A 105 -12.11 1.17 -11.46
N GLY A 106 -11.70 2.36 -11.93
CA GLY A 106 -12.37 3.62 -11.67
C GLY A 106 -12.14 4.17 -10.25
N GLU A 107 -12.90 5.19 -9.89
CA GLU A 107 -12.81 5.82 -8.57
C GLU A 107 -13.23 4.81 -7.47
N PRO A 108 -12.33 4.49 -6.51
CA PRO A 108 -12.64 3.51 -5.48
C PRO A 108 -13.64 4.07 -4.48
N ASP A 109 -14.67 3.28 -4.16
CA ASP A 109 -15.57 3.65 -3.08
C ASP A 109 -14.90 3.48 -1.70
N ILE A 110 -15.57 3.99 -0.66
CA ILE A 110 -15.05 3.91 0.71
C ILE A 110 -14.84 2.47 1.20
N HIS A 111 -15.60 1.49 0.69
CA HIS A 111 -15.49 0.09 1.11
C HIS A 111 -14.27 -0.58 0.48
N VAL A 112 -13.93 -0.25 -0.76
CA VAL A 112 -12.68 -0.68 -1.41
C VAL A 112 -11.49 -0.12 -0.62
N LEU A 113 -11.48 1.19 -0.35
CA LEU A 113 -10.40 1.83 0.41
C LEU A 113 -10.26 1.25 1.83
N GLU A 114 -11.37 1.12 2.56
CA GLU A 114 -11.39 0.53 3.91
C GLU A 114 -10.87 -0.91 3.89
N ARG A 115 -11.29 -1.70 2.90
CA ARG A 115 -10.86 -3.09 2.78
C ARG A 115 -9.37 -3.18 2.48
N THR A 116 -8.87 -2.41 1.50
CA THR A 116 -7.44 -2.35 1.13
C THR A 116 -6.60 -1.94 2.33
N LEU A 117 -6.98 -0.85 2.99
CA LEU A 117 -6.27 -0.33 4.15
C LEU A 117 -6.30 -1.30 5.34
N ASN A 118 -7.41 -2.00 5.59
CA ASN A 118 -7.54 -2.87 6.75
C ASN A 118 -6.92 -4.27 6.55
N HIS A 119 -7.08 -4.87 5.37
CA HIS A 119 -6.64 -6.26 5.11
C HIS A 119 -5.21 -6.33 4.60
N HIS A 120 -4.78 -5.38 3.76
CA HIS A 120 -3.45 -5.40 3.16
C HIS A 120 -2.48 -4.49 3.90
N ILE A 121 -2.86 -3.24 4.17
CA ILE A 121 -1.92 -2.29 4.78
C ILE A 121 -1.80 -2.52 6.30
N LYS A 122 -2.88 -2.34 7.06
CA LYS A 122 -2.86 -2.45 8.53
C LYS A 122 -2.35 -3.79 9.04
N SER A 123 -2.57 -4.88 8.30
CA SER A 123 -2.06 -6.20 8.68
C SER A 123 -0.53 -6.25 8.72
N LEU A 124 0.15 -5.54 7.83
CA LEU A 124 1.61 -5.44 7.75
C LEU A 124 2.22 -4.55 8.86
N PHE A 125 1.48 -3.54 9.32
CA PHE A 125 1.94 -2.62 10.37
C PHE A 125 1.49 -3.02 11.78
N ARG A 126 0.64 -4.05 11.92
CA ARG A 126 0.03 -4.43 13.22
C ARG A 126 1.04 -4.87 14.27
N ALA A 127 2.15 -5.49 13.85
CA ALA A 127 3.19 -5.98 14.76
C ALA A 127 3.94 -4.83 15.47
N ASN A 128 4.00 -3.65 14.85
CA ASN A 128 4.77 -2.50 15.34
C ASN A 128 3.86 -1.28 15.49
N PRO A 129 2.95 -1.26 16.48
CA PRO A 129 2.07 -0.13 16.70
C PRO A 129 2.89 1.12 17.08
N HIS A 130 2.53 2.26 16.49
CA HIS A 130 3.24 3.51 16.75
C HIS A 130 3.05 3.98 18.21
N PRO A 131 4.13 4.28 18.97
CA PRO A 131 4.08 4.49 20.42
C PRO A 131 3.35 5.77 20.81
N SER A 132 3.32 6.78 19.94
CA SER A 132 2.63 8.05 20.19
C SER A 132 1.19 8.08 19.69
N LEU A 133 0.64 6.95 19.20
CA LEU A 133 -0.71 6.87 18.64
C LEU A 133 -1.55 5.77 19.31
N ASN A 134 -2.86 5.99 19.35
CA ASN A 134 -3.81 4.92 19.56
C ASN A 134 -4.02 4.14 18.24
N ALA A 135 -3.63 2.87 18.21
CA ALA A 135 -3.65 2.04 17.00
C ALA A 135 -5.05 1.82 16.38
N SER A 136 -6.13 2.03 17.13
CA SER A 136 -7.50 1.88 16.60
C SER A 136 -8.07 3.18 16.05
N THR A 137 -7.73 4.31 16.68
CA THR A 137 -8.34 5.62 16.37
C THR A 137 -7.42 6.55 15.61
N GLY A 138 -6.13 6.25 15.49
CA GLY A 138 -5.14 7.13 14.86
C GLY A 138 -4.94 8.45 15.62
N ARG A 139 -5.41 8.57 16.87
CA ARG A 139 -5.25 9.78 17.68
C ARG A 139 -3.93 9.78 18.44
N LYS A 140 -3.31 10.94 18.58
CA LYS A 140 -2.16 11.16 19.47
C LYS A 140 -2.52 10.77 20.90
N ILE A 141 -1.64 10.05 21.57
CA ILE A 141 -1.77 9.72 23.00
C ILE A 141 -0.76 10.49 23.84
N SER A 142 -1.15 10.90 25.05
CA SER A 142 -0.32 11.72 25.93
C SER A 142 0.82 10.95 26.61
N ARG A 143 0.71 9.61 26.66
CA ARG A 143 1.72 8.70 27.21
C ARG A 143 1.98 7.61 26.18
N GLN A 144 3.24 7.27 25.97
CA GLN A 144 3.61 6.24 25.00
C GLN A 144 2.97 4.90 25.37
N ALA A 145 2.33 4.26 24.38
CA ALA A 145 1.81 2.90 24.53
C ALA A 145 2.98 1.92 24.49
N GLY A 146 3.06 0.97 25.44
CA GLY A 146 4.14 -0.03 25.51
C GLY A 146 5.21 0.21 26.59
N GLY A 147 5.13 1.31 27.35
CA GLY A 147 6.07 1.59 28.44
C GLY A 147 7.40 2.22 27.98
N PRO A 148 8.44 2.27 28.84
CA PRO A 148 9.67 3.02 28.57
C PRO A 148 10.49 2.54 27.36
N MET A 149 10.30 1.29 26.94
CA MET A 149 11.01 0.67 25.80
C MET A 149 10.16 0.64 24.53
N ALA A 150 8.93 1.17 24.55
CA ALA A 150 8.02 1.15 23.40
C ALA A 150 8.59 1.77 22.12
N ALA A 151 9.48 2.76 22.27
CA ALA A 151 10.14 3.40 21.15
C ALA A 151 11.23 2.54 20.50
N GLN A 152 11.67 1.45 21.14
CA GLN A 152 12.62 0.47 20.60
C GLN A 152 11.88 -0.70 19.93
N ASP A 153 10.77 -1.15 20.53
CA ASP A 153 9.94 -2.25 20.02
C ASP A 153 9.40 -2.02 18.60
N ILE A 154 9.28 -0.75 18.16
CA ILE A 154 8.85 -0.42 16.78
C ILE A 154 9.83 -0.87 15.69
N TYR A 155 11.09 -1.14 16.05
CA TYR A 155 12.14 -1.52 15.10
C TYR A 155 12.35 -3.04 15.01
N GLU A 156 11.70 -3.82 15.88
CA GLU A 156 11.81 -5.28 15.86
C GLU A 156 10.82 -5.91 14.87
N ASP A 157 11.26 -6.89 14.06
CA ASP A 157 10.38 -7.69 13.18
C ASP A 157 9.37 -6.90 12.32
N GLN A 158 9.81 -5.79 11.73
CA GLN A 158 9.01 -4.91 10.86
C GLN A 158 8.54 -5.61 9.57
N LEU A 159 7.39 -6.28 9.64
CA LEU A 159 6.82 -7.06 8.53
C LEU A 159 6.58 -6.22 7.28
N TRP A 160 6.15 -4.96 7.44
CA TRP A 160 5.92 -4.04 6.33
C TRP A 160 7.18 -3.81 5.47
N LYS A 161 8.39 -3.86 6.07
CA LYS A 161 9.65 -3.76 5.30
C LYS A 161 9.91 -4.97 4.42
N ARG A 162 9.23 -6.10 4.65
CA ARG A 162 9.28 -7.28 3.78
C ARG A 162 8.23 -7.24 2.66
N SER A 163 7.52 -6.13 2.51
CA SER A 163 6.51 -5.92 1.48
C SER A 163 6.87 -4.70 0.64
N PRO A 164 7.81 -4.82 -0.31
CA PRO A 164 8.11 -3.73 -1.24
C PRO A 164 6.83 -3.26 -1.95
N GLY A 165 6.76 -1.97 -2.27
CA GLY A 165 5.57 -1.36 -2.87
C GLY A 165 4.41 -1.05 -1.91
N VAL A 166 4.47 -1.46 -0.63
CA VAL A 166 3.41 -1.14 0.34
C VAL A 166 3.21 0.37 0.54
N GLY A 167 4.29 1.15 0.47
CA GLY A 167 4.23 2.62 0.50
C GLY A 167 3.47 3.19 -0.69
N ASN A 168 3.67 2.64 -1.89
CA ASN A 168 2.94 3.03 -3.10
C ASN A 168 1.45 2.73 -2.97
N ALA A 169 1.10 1.54 -2.47
CA ALA A 169 -0.30 1.16 -2.24
C ALA A 169 -0.98 2.05 -1.18
N LEU A 170 -0.27 2.40 -0.11
CA LEU A 170 -0.77 3.35 0.88
C LEU A 170 -0.94 4.75 0.27
N SER A 171 0.03 5.22 -0.51
CA SER A 171 -0.03 6.51 -1.22
C SER A 171 -1.25 6.60 -2.12
N TRP A 172 -1.47 5.57 -2.96
CA TRP A 172 -2.65 5.46 -3.81
C TRP A 172 -3.94 5.52 -2.98
N CYS A 173 -4.03 4.79 -1.87
CA CYS A 173 -5.20 4.87 -1.00
C CYS A 173 -5.42 6.31 -0.53
N VAL A 174 -4.40 6.97 0.02
CA VAL A 174 -4.52 8.34 0.57
C VAL A 174 -4.93 9.36 -0.49
N GLN A 175 -4.42 9.23 -1.71
CA GLN A 175 -4.75 10.12 -2.83
C GLN A 175 -6.23 10.04 -3.24
N HIS A 176 -6.88 8.89 -3.04
CA HIS A 176 -8.28 8.66 -3.40
C HIS A 176 -9.25 8.80 -2.20
N ILE A 177 -8.76 9.20 -1.02
CA ILE A 177 -9.65 9.48 0.11
C ILE A 177 -10.24 10.89 -0.06
N HIS A 178 -11.55 10.95 -0.29
CA HIS A 178 -12.30 12.20 -0.22
C HIS A 178 -12.44 12.72 1.22
N THR A 179 -12.58 14.04 1.36
CA THR A 179 -12.59 14.75 2.65
C THR A 179 -13.56 14.16 3.67
N GLU A 180 -14.76 13.76 3.25
CA GLU A 180 -15.81 13.16 4.07
C GLU A 180 -15.51 11.74 4.56
N MET A 181 -14.59 11.03 3.89
CA MET A 181 -14.24 9.64 4.21
C MET A 181 -13.16 9.56 5.30
N TYR A 182 -12.39 10.63 5.51
CA TYR A 182 -11.26 10.61 6.44
C TYR A 182 -11.64 10.23 7.87
N GLU A 183 -12.79 10.67 8.39
CA GLU A 183 -13.16 10.32 9.78
C GLU A 183 -13.26 8.80 9.98
N ARG A 184 -13.75 8.05 8.97
CA ARG A 184 -13.86 6.59 9.01
C ARG A 184 -12.52 5.89 8.81
N LEU A 185 -11.69 6.42 7.91
CA LEU A 185 -10.43 5.79 7.52
C LEU A 185 -9.22 6.24 8.36
N TRP A 186 -9.38 7.25 9.23
CA TRP A 186 -8.32 7.90 9.98
C TRP A 186 -7.40 6.92 10.72
N GLY A 187 -8.01 5.98 11.46
CA GLY A 187 -7.30 4.98 12.24
C GLY A 187 -6.57 3.92 11.42
N LEU A 188 -6.83 3.83 10.11
CA LEU A 188 -6.14 2.94 9.19
C LEU A 188 -4.99 3.64 8.45
N VAL A 189 -5.10 4.96 8.26
CA VAL A 189 -4.17 5.77 7.45
C VAL A 189 -3.06 6.38 8.30
N VAL A 190 -3.39 6.99 9.44
CA VAL A 190 -2.40 7.75 10.22
C VAL A 190 -1.30 6.87 10.82
N PRO A 191 -1.59 5.71 11.43
CA PRO A 191 -0.55 4.87 12.00
C PRO A 191 0.56 4.47 11.02
N PRO A 192 0.27 3.91 9.82
CA PRO A 192 1.33 3.53 8.89
C PRO A 192 2.11 4.73 8.35
N ILE A 193 1.47 5.88 8.11
CA ILE A 193 2.19 7.12 7.72
C ILE A 193 3.20 7.52 8.79
N MET A 194 2.77 7.56 10.05
CA MET A 194 3.66 7.96 11.14
C MET A 194 4.81 6.97 11.34
N ILE A 195 4.58 5.67 11.12
CA ILE A 195 5.64 4.65 11.16
C ILE A 195 6.67 4.90 10.05
N LEU A 196 6.25 5.20 8.82
CA LEU A 196 7.16 5.54 7.72
C LEU A 196 7.99 6.79 8.03
N LEU A 197 7.36 7.84 8.55
CA LEU A 197 8.05 9.10 8.89
C LEU A 197 9.05 8.95 10.04
N ASP A 198 8.76 8.12 11.03
CA ASP A 198 9.65 7.89 12.17
C ASP A 198 10.75 6.86 11.87
N ASP A 199 10.67 6.11 10.77
CA ASP A 199 11.68 5.11 10.41
C ASP A 199 13.08 5.72 10.22
N TYR A 200 14.14 5.00 10.60
CA TYR A 200 15.50 5.52 10.51
C TYR A 200 16.05 5.49 9.06
N GLU A 201 15.50 4.66 8.18
CA GLU A 201 15.95 4.56 6.79
C GLU A 201 15.32 5.68 5.94
N VAL A 202 16.18 6.48 5.30
CA VAL A 202 15.78 7.68 4.56
C VAL A 202 14.72 7.41 3.49
N LYS A 203 14.82 6.27 2.78
CA LYS A 203 13.85 5.92 1.74
C LYS A 203 12.40 5.87 2.24
N TYR A 204 12.17 5.31 3.42
CA TYR A 204 10.82 5.22 4.00
C TYR A 204 10.33 6.56 4.55
N LYS A 205 11.25 7.40 5.05
CA LYS A 205 10.91 8.79 5.42
C LYS A 205 10.43 9.58 4.21
N ILE A 206 11.11 9.46 3.06
CA ILE A 206 10.73 10.12 1.81
C ILE A 206 9.35 9.65 1.35
N GLU A 207 9.09 8.33 1.35
CA GLU A 207 7.76 7.79 1.07
C GLU A 207 6.70 8.37 2.01
N GLY A 208 6.98 8.40 3.31
CA GLY A 208 6.09 8.99 4.32
C GLY A 208 5.80 10.47 4.05
N ILE A 209 6.78 11.27 3.63
CA ILE A 209 6.62 12.69 3.31
C ILE A 209 5.68 12.88 2.11
N HIS A 210 5.86 12.11 1.03
CA HIS A 210 4.97 12.18 -0.13
C HIS A 210 3.53 11.81 0.22
N ILE A 211 3.33 10.82 1.09
CA ILE A 211 1.99 10.43 1.54
C ILE A 211 1.37 11.51 2.44
N VAL A 212 2.18 12.18 3.27
CA VAL A 212 1.72 13.34 4.07
C VAL A 212 1.28 14.49 3.18
N GLU A 213 1.97 14.76 2.08
CA GLU A 213 1.57 15.80 1.13
C GLU A 213 0.16 15.51 0.57
N ALA A 214 -0.10 14.28 0.14
CA ALA A 214 -1.42 13.85 -0.31
C ALA A 214 -2.47 13.94 0.81
N LEU A 215 -2.12 13.51 2.03
CA LEU A 215 -3.00 13.61 3.21
C LEU A 215 -3.40 15.06 3.49
N LEU A 216 -2.45 15.99 3.48
CA LEU A 216 -2.69 17.41 3.78
C LEU A 216 -3.50 18.11 2.69
N GLY A 217 -3.48 17.59 1.45
CA GLY A 217 -4.30 18.09 0.35
C GLY A 217 -5.80 17.91 0.58
N ASN A 218 -6.22 16.78 1.18
CA ASN A 218 -7.63 16.40 1.26
C ASN A 218 -8.19 16.27 2.69
N ALA A 219 -7.35 16.09 3.71
CA ALA A 219 -7.81 15.86 5.09
C ALA A 219 -8.41 17.12 5.73
N PRO A 220 -9.55 17.01 6.46
CA PRO A 220 -10.12 18.14 7.17
C PRO A 220 -9.12 18.76 8.18
N PRO A 221 -8.84 20.08 8.11
CA PRO A 221 -7.90 20.73 9.02
C PRO A 221 -8.29 20.61 10.50
N ASP A 222 -9.58 20.55 10.81
CA ASP A 222 -10.07 20.38 12.17
C ASP A 222 -9.87 18.94 12.69
N LEU A 223 -9.91 17.94 11.80
CA LEU A 223 -9.63 16.54 12.14
C LEU A 223 -8.15 16.40 12.56
N LEU A 224 -7.23 16.97 11.78
CA LEU A 224 -5.79 17.02 12.10
C LEU A 224 -5.53 17.62 13.50
N LYS A 225 -6.20 18.75 13.81
CA LYS A 225 -6.06 19.43 15.10
C LYS A 225 -6.66 18.63 16.25
N ARG A 226 -7.92 18.18 16.13
CA ARG A 226 -8.62 17.50 17.24
C ARG A 226 -8.06 16.12 17.56
N THR A 227 -7.36 15.50 16.61
CA THR A 227 -6.70 14.21 16.79
C THR A 227 -5.24 14.36 17.25
N GLY A 228 -4.71 15.59 17.29
CA GLY A 228 -3.34 15.91 17.70
C GLY A 228 -2.28 15.54 16.65
N ILE A 229 -2.69 15.18 15.44
CA ILE A 229 -1.78 14.77 14.37
C ILE A 229 -1.04 15.96 13.75
N SER A 230 -1.64 17.15 13.75
CA SER A 230 -0.94 18.38 13.35
C SER A 230 0.38 18.56 14.11
N ASP A 231 0.37 18.35 15.43
CA ASP A 231 1.56 18.50 16.26
C ASP A 231 2.61 17.43 15.99
N LEU A 232 2.16 16.19 15.75
CA LEU A 232 3.06 15.07 15.46
C LEU A 232 3.75 15.28 14.11
N LEU A 233 2.99 15.60 13.06
CA LEU A 233 3.53 15.89 11.73
C LEU A 233 4.53 17.04 11.79
N PHE A 234 4.17 18.15 12.45
CA PHE A 234 5.08 19.28 12.61
C PHE A 234 6.38 18.87 13.31
N SER A 235 6.27 18.08 14.39
CA SER A 235 7.42 17.61 15.15
C SER A 235 8.35 16.69 14.34
N VAL A 236 7.78 15.77 13.55
CA VAL A 236 8.58 14.83 12.75
C VAL A 236 9.21 15.50 11.55
N LEU A 237 8.45 16.31 10.80
CA LEU A 237 8.95 17.03 9.63
C LEU A 237 10.04 18.03 10.00
N HIS A 238 9.91 18.70 11.15
CA HIS A 238 10.94 19.60 11.65
C HIS A 238 12.25 18.89 12.02
N ARG A 239 12.20 17.60 12.38
CA ARG A 239 13.41 16.78 12.61
C ARG A 239 14.04 16.24 11.32
N ALA A 240 13.25 16.18 10.25
CA ALA A 240 13.69 15.63 8.96
C ALA A 240 14.37 16.68 8.06
N LEU A 241 14.13 17.96 8.33
CA LEU A 241 14.78 19.13 7.71
C LEU A 241 16.01 19.58 8.52
#